data_AF-A0A357A812-F1
#
_entry.id   AF-A0A357A812-F1
#
_cell.length_a   1.000
_cell.length_b   1.000
_cell.length_c   1.000
_cell.angle_alpha   90.00
_cell.angle_beta   90.00
_cell.angle_gamma   90.00
#
_symmetry.space_group_name_H-M   'P 1'
#
loop_
_entity.id
_entity.type
_entity.pdbx_description
1 polymer ?
#
loop_
_entity_poly.entity_id
_entity_poly.type
_entity_poly.pdbx_seq_one_letter_code
_entity_poly.pdbx_strand_id
1 'polypeptide(L)'
;ASPPPSPAPASAIELPDNFPSTIPQYPNATLELVSPLTAAEEGTITRWFSADSTTLVRRYYQQQLNERNWEITSTPDAPELSARLESLQLTLNFAPPTSGQTTYTLTYRIDDAPTVISSPTVSPNPSPTSENNDAEIDEILDVSTPLSPGVTELITLGITNNSSTEAFQPNEIITRGDYARWLMNANNQIYADDPGKQIRLASTTRDPVFQDVPKSDPDFAYIQGLAEAGLIPSALTGEATETRFRPDAPLTRENLIGWKVPLDTRSALPKATIEAVKDTWGFQDTSKINSQFLPSILVDFRNGNNANIRRVFGYTRLFQPQKTVTQLEAATALTYFGIQGEGRSINNE
;
A
#
# COMPACT_ATOMS: atom_id res chain seq x y z
N ALA A 1 5.40 -53.01 -35.82
CA ALA A 1 5.01 -51.90 -34.94
C ALA A 1 6.16 -51.66 -33.99
N SER A 2 6.95 -50.61 -34.24
CA SER A 2 8.06 -50.22 -33.37
C SER A 2 7.53 -49.32 -32.25
N PRO A 3 8.06 -49.40 -31.03
CA PRO A 3 7.69 -48.48 -29.96
C PRO A 3 8.10 -47.05 -30.33
N PRO A 4 7.37 -46.01 -29.88
CA PRO A 4 7.75 -44.64 -30.16
C PRO A 4 9.10 -44.32 -29.49
N PRO A 5 9.91 -43.42 -30.08
CA PRO A 5 11.19 -43.05 -29.51
C PRO A 5 10.99 -42.37 -28.14
N SER A 6 11.80 -42.80 -27.17
CA SER A 6 11.97 -42.12 -25.89
C SER A 6 12.49 -40.71 -26.16
N PRO A 7 11.95 -39.65 -25.53
CA PRO A 7 12.42 -38.29 -25.76
C PRO A 7 13.89 -38.15 -25.31
N ALA A 8 14.71 -37.59 -26.18
CA ALA A 8 16.11 -37.25 -25.93
C ALA A 8 16.23 -36.17 -24.83
N PRO A 9 17.30 -36.17 -24.01
CA PRO A 9 17.52 -35.13 -23.01
C PRO A 9 17.75 -33.78 -23.69
N ALA A 10 17.02 -32.75 -23.26
CA ALA A 10 17.14 -31.40 -23.79
C ALA A 10 18.54 -30.83 -23.52
N SER A 11 19.14 -30.20 -24.54
CA SER A 11 20.42 -29.52 -24.48
C SER A 11 20.44 -28.44 -23.39
N ALA A 12 21.49 -28.42 -22.56
CA ALA A 12 21.70 -27.38 -21.56
C ALA A 12 22.09 -26.05 -22.24
N ILE A 13 21.44 -24.96 -21.85
CA ILE A 13 21.70 -23.62 -22.35
C ILE A 13 22.89 -23.05 -21.56
N GLU A 14 23.97 -22.66 -22.25
CA GLU A 14 25.17 -22.10 -21.62
C GLU A 14 25.13 -20.57 -21.59
N LEU A 15 25.78 -19.98 -20.58
CA LEU A 15 25.91 -18.54 -20.40
C LEU A 15 26.73 -17.92 -21.54
N PRO A 16 26.43 -16.69 -21.96
CA PRO A 16 27.22 -16.02 -22.99
C PRO A 16 28.63 -15.69 -22.46
N ASP A 17 29.64 -15.81 -23.33
CA ASP A 17 31.07 -15.67 -22.97
C ASP A 17 31.43 -14.31 -22.32
N ASN A 18 30.61 -13.28 -22.56
CA ASN A 18 30.77 -11.93 -22.03
C ASN A 18 29.91 -11.65 -20.78
N PHE A 19 29.40 -12.68 -20.11
CA PHE A 19 28.63 -12.50 -18.88
C PHE A 19 29.53 -11.98 -17.74
N PRO A 20 29.20 -10.83 -17.09
CA PRO A 20 30.03 -10.29 -16.03
C PRO A 20 30.13 -11.23 -14.82
N SER A 21 31.35 -11.63 -14.47
CA SER A 21 31.62 -12.53 -13.33
C SER A 21 31.29 -11.90 -11.97
N THR A 22 31.09 -10.59 -11.93
CA THR A 22 30.67 -9.82 -10.74
C THR A 22 29.21 -10.05 -10.37
N ILE A 23 28.34 -10.42 -11.34
CA ILE A 23 26.93 -10.72 -11.09
C ILE A 23 26.83 -12.06 -10.35
N PRO A 24 26.28 -12.10 -9.12
CA PRO A 24 26.14 -13.35 -8.37
C PRO A 24 25.18 -14.30 -9.09
N GLN A 25 25.50 -15.59 -9.10
CA GLN A 25 24.64 -16.64 -9.65
C GLN A 25 23.98 -17.40 -8.51
N TYR A 26 22.67 -17.69 -8.62
CA TYR A 26 21.97 -18.50 -7.63
C TYR A 26 22.32 -19.98 -7.83
N PRO A 27 22.89 -20.69 -6.84
CA PRO A 27 23.43 -22.06 -7.03
C PRO A 27 22.39 -23.11 -7.46
N ASN A 28 21.12 -22.92 -7.07
CA ASN A 28 20.02 -23.83 -7.38
C ASN A 28 19.11 -23.31 -8.51
N ALA A 29 19.64 -22.48 -9.42
CA ALA A 29 18.93 -22.00 -10.60
C ALA A 29 19.44 -22.68 -11.87
N THR A 30 18.53 -22.94 -12.81
CA THR A 30 18.83 -23.41 -14.16
C THR A 30 18.53 -22.31 -15.17
N LEU A 31 19.46 -22.06 -16.09
CA LEU A 31 19.32 -21.07 -17.15
C LEU A 31 18.36 -21.58 -18.22
N GLU A 32 17.32 -20.82 -18.54
CA GLU A 32 16.30 -21.17 -19.52
C GLU A 32 16.36 -20.35 -20.81
N LEU A 33 16.91 -19.13 -20.76
CA LEU A 33 16.93 -18.24 -21.90
C LEU A 33 18.05 -17.20 -21.79
N VAL A 34 18.70 -16.89 -22.90
CA VAL A 34 19.63 -15.77 -23.07
C VAL A 34 19.19 -15.00 -24.31
N SER A 35 19.03 -13.70 -24.20
CA SER A 35 18.66 -12.83 -25.32
C SER A 35 19.36 -11.46 -25.20
N PRO A 36 19.92 -10.93 -26.30
CA PRO A 36 20.48 -9.58 -26.27
C PRO A 36 19.36 -8.55 -26.09
N LEU A 37 19.63 -7.52 -25.30
CA LEU A 37 18.82 -6.32 -25.27
C LEU A 37 18.96 -5.62 -26.64
N THR A 38 17.88 -5.03 -27.16
CA THR A 38 17.80 -4.52 -28.55
C THR A 38 19.05 -3.72 -28.97
N ALA A 39 19.42 -3.73 -30.26
CA ALA A 39 20.69 -3.22 -30.79
C ALA A 39 21.08 -1.75 -30.48
N ALA A 40 20.21 -0.96 -29.86
CA ALA A 40 20.47 0.41 -29.39
C ALA A 40 20.83 0.48 -27.88
N GLU A 41 20.73 -0.64 -27.15
CA GLU A 41 20.94 -0.74 -25.71
C GLU A 41 21.90 -1.92 -25.44
N GLU A 42 23.16 -1.63 -25.12
CA GLU A 42 24.17 -2.66 -24.81
C GLU A 42 23.84 -3.37 -23.48
N GLY A 43 23.00 -4.40 -23.56
CA GLY A 43 22.59 -5.21 -22.41
C GLY A 43 22.21 -6.62 -22.79
N THR A 44 22.04 -7.49 -21.80
CA THR A 44 21.60 -8.87 -22.00
C THR A 44 20.52 -9.22 -20.99
N ILE A 45 19.51 -9.95 -21.46
CA ILE A 45 18.44 -10.54 -20.64
C ILE A 45 18.72 -12.04 -20.52
N THR A 46 18.72 -12.54 -19.30
CA THR A 46 18.76 -13.98 -19.01
C THR A 46 17.53 -14.37 -18.20
N ARG A 47 16.93 -15.53 -18.48
CA ARG A 47 15.81 -16.07 -17.69
C ARG A 47 16.24 -17.34 -16.97
N TRP A 48 15.89 -17.42 -15.70
CA TRP A 48 16.30 -18.46 -14.79
C TRP A 48 15.09 -19.07 -14.12
N PHE A 49 15.16 -20.37 -13.88
CA PHE A 49 14.19 -21.11 -13.10
C PHE A 49 14.86 -21.74 -11.88
N SER A 50 14.20 -21.68 -10.73
CA SER A 50 14.59 -22.39 -9.53
C SER A 50 13.37 -23.06 -8.90
N ALA A 51 13.57 -24.25 -8.36
CA ALA A 51 12.53 -24.91 -7.56
C ALA A 51 12.33 -24.25 -6.18
N ASP A 52 13.23 -23.32 -5.80
CA ASP A 52 13.18 -22.58 -4.54
C ASP A 52 12.21 -21.40 -4.60
N SER A 53 11.71 -21.00 -3.42
CA SER A 53 10.75 -19.89 -3.29
C SER A 53 11.35 -18.54 -3.68
N THR A 54 10.50 -17.63 -4.15
CA THR A 54 10.93 -16.30 -4.62
C THR A 54 11.58 -15.49 -3.50
N THR A 55 11.09 -15.67 -2.27
CA THR A 55 11.70 -15.09 -1.07
C THR A 55 13.12 -15.58 -0.84
N LEU A 56 13.40 -16.87 -1.07
CA LEU A 56 14.74 -17.43 -0.88
C LEU A 56 15.72 -16.92 -1.94
N VAL A 57 15.29 -16.95 -3.21
CA VAL A 57 16.09 -16.45 -4.34
C VAL A 57 16.36 -14.95 -4.18
N ARG A 58 15.33 -14.15 -3.89
CA ARG A 58 15.46 -12.70 -3.66
C ARG A 58 16.39 -12.38 -2.50
N ARG A 59 16.23 -13.06 -1.36
CA ARG A 59 17.09 -12.85 -0.18
C ARG A 59 18.56 -13.17 -0.49
N TYR A 60 18.82 -14.23 -1.26
CA TYR A 60 20.18 -14.55 -1.69
C TYR A 60 20.79 -13.41 -2.51
N TYR A 61 20.05 -12.88 -3.51
CA TYR A 61 20.56 -11.77 -4.31
C TYR A 61 20.77 -10.51 -3.48
N GLN A 62 19.84 -10.15 -2.59
CA GLN A 62 20.02 -9.02 -1.68
C GLN A 62 21.28 -9.18 -0.80
N GLN A 63 21.51 -10.37 -0.26
CA GLN A 63 22.71 -10.65 0.55
C GLN A 63 24.00 -10.56 -0.29
N GLN A 64 24.06 -11.24 -1.44
CA GLN A 64 25.26 -11.25 -2.28
C GLN A 64 25.60 -9.88 -2.88
N LEU A 65 24.58 -9.08 -3.21
CA LEU A 65 24.78 -7.71 -3.69
C LEU A 65 25.37 -6.82 -2.58
N ASN A 66 24.83 -6.90 -1.36
CA ASN A 66 25.38 -6.18 -0.20
C ASN A 66 26.82 -6.61 0.12
N GLU A 67 27.12 -7.92 0.10
CA GLU A 67 28.47 -8.45 0.38
C GLU A 67 29.51 -8.05 -0.68
N ARG A 68 29.06 -7.80 -1.92
CA ARG A 68 29.91 -7.44 -3.06
C ARG A 68 29.93 -5.94 -3.37
N ASN A 69 29.50 -5.10 -2.42
CA ASN A 69 29.47 -3.64 -2.53
C ASN A 69 28.63 -3.11 -3.69
N TRP A 70 27.58 -3.84 -4.10
CA TRP A 70 26.60 -3.30 -5.03
C TRP A 70 25.67 -2.34 -4.28
N GLU A 71 25.41 -1.18 -4.87
CA GLU A 71 24.42 -0.24 -4.36
C GLU A 71 23.03 -0.71 -4.83
N ILE A 72 22.22 -1.23 -3.90
CA ILE A 72 20.85 -1.61 -4.19
C ILE A 72 20.03 -0.33 -4.34
N THR A 73 19.59 -0.04 -5.57
CA THR A 73 18.81 1.15 -5.91
C THR A 73 17.30 0.92 -5.80
N SER A 74 16.86 -0.33 -5.84
CA SER A 74 15.47 -0.69 -5.58
C SER A 74 15.15 -0.65 -4.08
N THR A 75 13.94 -0.21 -3.74
CA THR A 75 13.46 -0.30 -2.36
C THR A 75 13.24 -1.77 -1.94
N PRO A 76 13.31 -2.11 -0.64
CA PRO A 76 13.18 -3.50 -0.15
C PRO A 76 11.89 -4.21 -0.61
N ASP A 77 10.82 -3.44 -0.81
CA ASP A 77 9.49 -3.92 -1.20
C ASP A 77 9.21 -3.84 -2.70
N ALA A 78 10.17 -3.37 -3.51
CA ALA A 78 10.00 -3.29 -4.96
C ALA A 78 9.77 -4.69 -5.56
N PRO A 79 8.89 -4.87 -6.56
CA PRO A 79 8.64 -6.17 -7.21
C PRO A 79 9.86 -6.67 -7.99
N GLU A 80 10.74 -5.76 -8.36
CA GLU A 80 12.06 -6.01 -8.93
C GLU A 80 13.18 -5.68 -7.94
N LEU A 81 14.34 -6.31 -8.10
CA LEU A 81 15.55 -6.01 -7.34
C LEU A 81 16.55 -5.36 -8.30
N SER A 82 16.80 -4.07 -8.10
CA SER A 82 17.72 -3.27 -8.91
C SER A 82 18.94 -2.88 -8.10
N ALA A 83 20.12 -3.03 -8.70
CA ALA A 83 21.38 -2.69 -8.08
C ALA A 83 22.40 -2.20 -9.11
N ARG A 84 23.37 -1.42 -8.64
CA ARG A 84 24.43 -0.84 -9.46
C ARG A 84 25.81 -1.13 -8.85
N LEU A 85 26.79 -1.42 -9.72
CA LEU A 85 28.20 -1.52 -9.36
C LEU A 85 29.03 -0.85 -10.46
N GLU A 86 29.65 0.29 -10.15
CA GLU A 86 30.43 1.09 -11.12
C GLU A 86 29.61 1.45 -12.38
N SER A 87 29.99 0.90 -13.53
CA SER A 87 29.29 1.01 -14.82
C SER A 87 28.20 -0.03 -15.02
N LEU A 88 28.06 -1.02 -14.14
CA LEU A 88 27.16 -2.14 -14.33
C LEU A 88 25.83 -1.90 -13.61
N GLN A 89 24.73 -1.85 -14.34
CA GLN A 89 23.37 -1.85 -13.80
C GLN A 89 22.76 -3.24 -13.93
N LEU A 90 22.07 -3.68 -12.88
CA LEU A 90 21.45 -4.99 -12.76
C LEU A 90 20.01 -4.85 -12.27
N THR A 91 19.06 -5.45 -12.96
CA THR A 91 17.65 -5.54 -12.54
C THR A 91 17.19 -7.00 -12.59
N LEU A 92 16.61 -7.47 -11.49
CA LEU A 92 16.01 -8.80 -11.38
C LEU A 92 14.50 -8.68 -11.24
N ASN A 93 13.78 -9.27 -12.19
CA ASN A 93 12.32 -9.34 -12.15
C ASN A 93 11.90 -10.76 -11.81
N PHE A 94 11.16 -10.92 -10.74
CA PHE A 94 10.65 -12.21 -10.31
C PHE A 94 9.24 -12.37 -10.89
N ALA A 95 9.01 -13.47 -11.62
CA ALA A 95 7.68 -13.82 -12.07
C ALA A 95 6.79 -14.10 -10.84
N PRO A 96 5.47 -13.83 -10.92
CA PRO A 96 4.56 -14.08 -9.81
C PRO A 96 4.65 -15.54 -9.37
N PRO A 97 4.71 -15.81 -8.04
CA PRO A 97 5.05 -17.14 -7.54
C PRO A 97 3.98 -18.16 -7.92
N THR A 98 4.37 -19.17 -8.68
CA THR A 98 3.56 -20.34 -8.98
C THR A 98 4.09 -21.51 -8.17
N SER A 99 3.34 -21.94 -7.16
CA SER A 99 3.57 -23.21 -6.45
C SER A 99 4.97 -23.41 -5.86
N GLY A 100 5.54 -22.38 -5.20
CA GLY A 100 6.79 -22.49 -4.45
C GLY A 100 8.07 -22.50 -5.30
N GLN A 101 7.94 -22.46 -6.63
CA GLN A 101 9.04 -22.35 -7.58
C GLN A 101 9.15 -20.91 -8.07
N THR A 102 10.32 -20.52 -8.57
CA THR A 102 10.62 -19.16 -8.99
C THR A 102 11.21 -19.14 -10.38
N THR A 103 10.51 -18.48 -11.30
CA THR A 103 11.11 -18.00 -12.55
C THR A 103 11.46 -16.53 -12.36
N TYR A 104 12.65 -16.12 -12.79
CA TYR A 104 13.06 -14.73 -12.74
C TYR A 104 13.91 -14.36 -13.95
N THR A 105 13.84 -13.10 -14.36
CA THR A 105 14.68 -12.55 -15.44
C THR A 105 15.70 -11.59 -14.86
N LEU A 106 16.93 -11.72 -15.31
CA LEU A 106 18.05 -10.87 -14.95
C LEU A 106 18.45 -10.06 -16.18
N THR A 107 18.34 -8.75 -16.07
CA THR A 107 18.75 -7.79 -17.10
C THR A 107 19.96 -7.02 -16.59
N TYR A 108 21.05 -7.00 -17.37
CA TYR A 108 22.22 -6.19 -17.05
C TYR A 108 22.66 -5.32 -18.22
N ARG A 109 23.21 -4.14 -17.91
CA ARG A 109 23.71 -3.12 -18.87
C ARG A 109 25.05 -2.56 -18.38
N ILE A 110 25.97 -2.26 -19.30
CA ILE A 110 27.29 -1.66 -19.00
C ILE A 110 27.28 -0.22 -19.54
N ASP A 111 27.36 0.76 -18.65
CA ASP A 111 27.40 2.19 -18.96
C ASP A 111 28.85 2.68 -19.08
N ASP A 112 29.27 3.24 -20.22
CA ASP A 112 30.64 3.74 -20.39
C ASP A 112 30.91 5.10 -19.67
N ALA A 113 31.68 5.02 -18.55
CA ALA A 113 32.57 6.02 -17.89
C ALA A 113 32.03 7.20 -17.00
N PRO A 114 32.86 7.88 -16.14
CA PRO A 114 33.60 7.40 -14.96
C PRO A 114 33.46 8.26 -13.64
N THR A 115 33.79 7.68 -12.45
CA THR A 115 34.21 8.27 -11.11
C THR A 115 33.20 9.15 -10.30
N VAL A 116 33.07 9.19 -8.96
CA VAL A 116 33.94 8.97 -7.77
C VAL A 116 33.11 8.60 -6.52
N ILE A 117 33.72 7.84 -5.60
CA ILE A 117 33.18 7.34 -4.33
C ILE A 117 33.39 8.38 -3.20
N SER A 118 32.43 8.55 -2.30
CA SER A 118 32.65 9.14 -0.97
C SER A 118 31.82 8.40 0.08
N SER A 119 32.51 7.81 1.05
CA SER A 119 32.00 7.05 2.18
C SER A 119 31.94 7.93 3.43
N PRO A 120 30.98 7.70 4.37
CA PRO A 120 31.15 8.12 5.76
C PRO A 120 31.52 6.94 6.66
N THR A 121 32.46 7.21 7.56
CA THR A 121 33.03 6.30 8.56
C THR A 121 32.15 6.21 9.81
N VAL A 122 31.92 4.99 10.30
CA VAL A 122 31.28 4.68 11.59
C VAL A 122 32.31 4.74 12.74
N SER A 123 31.90 5.16 13.93
CA SER A 123 32.65 4.95 15.17
C SER A 123 31.74 4.57 16.34
N PRO A 124 32.26 3.84 17.35
CA PRO A 124 31.50 2.78 18.02
C PRO A 124 31.01 3.12 19.44
N ASN A 125 29.98 2.38 19.84
CA ASN A 125 29.43 2.21 21.19
C ASN A 125 30.38 1.38 22.12
N PRO A 126 30.21 1.45 23.45
CA PRO A 126 29.74 0.28 24.24
C PRO A 126 28.73 0.68 25.37
N SER A 127 27.51 0.09 25.50
CA SER A 127 27.07 -1.11 26.27
C SER A 127 27.43 -1.15 27.78
N PRO A 128 26.71 -1.91 28.66
CA PRO A 128 25.28 -1.94 29.05
C PRO A 128 25.07 -1.97 30.61
N THR A 129 23.84 -2.10 31.15
CA THR A 129 23.39 -3.00 32.29
C THR A 129 22.18 -2.50 33.12
N SER A 130 21.11 -3.32 33.09
CA SER A 130 20.04 -3.76 34.05
C SER A 130 19.50 -2.92 35.24
N GLU A 131 18.17 -2.91 35.46
CA GLU A 131 17.43 -3.78 36.42
C GLU A 131 15.88 -3.58 36.44
N ASN A 132 15.19 -4.71 36.68
CA ASN A 132 13.76 -5.09 36.77
C ASN A 132 12.69 -4.14 37.36
N ASN A 133 11.45 -4.23 36.83
CA ASN A 133 10.25 -4.63 37.60
C ASN A 133 9.02 -4.95 36.71
N ASP A 134 8.30 -6.02 37.10
CA ASP A 134 7.04 -6.53 36.54
C ASP A 134 5.83 -5.58 36.81
N ALA A 135 5.03 -5.25 35.78
CA ALA A 135 3.56 -5.10 35.83
C ALA A 135 2.96 -4.65 34.48
N GLU A 136 1.90 -5.34 34.04
CA GLU A 136 0.88 -4.98 33.03
C GLU A 136 1.31 -4.73 31.58
N ILE A 137 0.77 -5.55 30.67
CA ILE A 137 0.97 -5.46 29.22
C ILE A 137 0.11 -4.32 28.67
N ASP A 138 0.48 -3.07 28.97
CA ASP A 138 0.28 -1.97 28.05
C ASP A 138 1.32 -2.14 26.95
N GLU A 139 0.89 -2.55 25.76
CA GLU A 139 1.77 -2.66 24.60
C GLU A 139 2.11 -1.24 24.13
N ILE A 140 3.11 -0.67 24.78
CA ILE A 140 3.81 0.56 24.39
C ILE A 140 4.53 0.24 23.07
N LEU A 141 3.80 0.31 21.96
CA LEU A 141 4.38 0.50 20.64
C LEU A 141 4.84 1.96 20.54
N ASP A 142 5.89 2.30 21.29
CA ASP A 142 6.75 3.42 20.93
C ASP A 142 7.65 2.94 19.79
N VAL A 143 7.08 2.89 18.59
CA VAL A 143 7.85 2.81 17.36
C VAL A 143 7.64 4.12 16.65
N SER A 144 8.66 4.97 16.71
CA SER A 144 8.88 6.07 15.80
C SER A 144 9.07 5.51 14.37
N THR A 145 8.03 4.91 13.80
CA THR A 145 7.98 4.56 12.39
C THR A 145 7.99 5.88 11.63
N PRO A 146 8.95 6.11 10.71
CA PRO A 146 8.91 7.30 9.89
C PRO A 146 7.58 7.35 9.12
N LEU A 147 6.89 8.48 9.21
CA LEU A 147 5.65 8.71 8.48
C LEU A 147 5.92 8.57 6.98
N SER A 148 5.00 7.94 6.25
CA SER A 148 5.11 7.87 4.80
C SER A 148 5.08 9.29 4.20
N PRO A 149 5.74 9.54 3.05
CA PRO A 149 5.73 10.85 2.41
C PRO A 149 4.32 11.42 2.19
N GLY A 150 3.35 10.57 1.83
CA GLY A 150 1.96 11.00 1.65
C GLY A 150 1.29 11.46 2.95
N VAL A 151 1.60 10.82 4.08
CA VAL A 151 1.05 11.25 5.38
C VAL A 151 1.69 12.57 5.80
N THR A 152 3.01 12.74 5.60
CA THR A 152 3.71 14.00 5.84
C THR A 152 3.11 15.14 5.00
N GLU A 153 2.79 14.89 3.74
CA GLU A 153 2.17 15.90 2.87
C GLU A 153 0.76 16.27 3.33
N LEU A 154 -0.08 15.31 3.72
CA LEU A 154 -1.41 15.59 4.29
C LEU A 154 -1.33 16.52 5.52
N ILE A 155 -0.36 16.28 6.41
CA ILE A 155 -0.11 17.10 7.60
C ILE A 155 0.34 18.50 7.18
N THR A 156 1.28 18.59 6.23
CA THR A 156 1.84 19.86 5.73
C THR A 156 0.77 20.72 5.05
N LEU A 157 -0.18 20.10 4.35
CA LEU A 157 -1.32 20.76 3.73
C LEU A 157 -2.41 21.17 4.75
N GLY A 158 -2.23 20.87 6.03
CA GLY A 158 -3.18 21.21 7.09
C GLY A 158 -4.50 20.44 6.98
N ILE A 159 -4.52 19.30 6.28
CA ILE A 159 -5.71 18.45 6.19
C ILE A 159 -5.99 17.78 7.53
N THR A 160 -4.94 17.44 8.27
CA THR A 160 -5.05 16.94 9.64
C THR A 160 -5.24 18.07 10.64
N ASN A 161 -5.70 17.73 11.86
CA ASN A 161 -5.90 18.72 12.94
C ASN A 161 -4.59 19.41 13.36
N ASN A 162 -3.45 18.84 12.98
CA ASN A 162 -2.12 19.33 13.23
C ASN A 162 -1.51 19.87 11.93
N SER A 163 -0.81 20.99 12.00
CA SER A 163 -0.08 21.57 10.85
C SER A 163 1.41 21.22 10.86
N SER A 164 1.85 20.35 11.78
CA SER A 164 3.24 19.88 11.86
C SER A 164 3.28 18.41 12.23
N THR A 165 4.33 17.72 11.77
CA THR A 165 4.55 16.30 12.03
C THR A 165 4.88 16.02 13.48
N GLU A 166 5.46 16.98 14.20
CA GLU A 166 5.78 16.85 15.63
C GLU A 166 4.52 16.88 16.51
N ALA A 167 3.48 17.60 16.09
CA ALA A 167 2.19 17.64 16.78
C ALA A 167 1.24 16.50 16.37
N PHE A 168 1.57 15.76 15.30
CA PHE A 168 0.74 14.67 14.83
C PHE A 168 0.77 13.49 15.81
N GLN A 169 -0.40 12.95 16.15
CA GLN A 169 -0.55 11.88 17.14
C GLN A 169 -0.95 10.57 16.45
N PRO A 170 0.03 9.82 15.88
CA PRO A 170 -0.26 8.70 14.97
C PRO A 170 -1.10 7.58 15.60
N ASN A 171 -0.96 7.38 16.91
CA ASN A 171 -1.61 6.30 17.65
C ASN A 171 -2.92 6.73 18.33
N GLU A 172 -3.26 8.01 18.31
CA GLU A 172 -4.54 8.46 18.86
C GLU A 172 -5.71 8.00 17.99
N ILE A 173 -6.83 7.71 18.63
CA ILE A 173 -8.05 7.29 17.95
C ILE A 173 -8.71 8.50 17.30
N ILE A 174 -9.01 8.40 16.00
CA ILE A 174 -9.70 9.47 15.27
C ILE A 174 -11.20 9.45 15.53
N THR A 175 -11.80 10.63 15.66
CA THR A 175 -13.26 10.78 15.75
C THR A 175 -13.91 10.68 14.38
N ARG A 176 -15.23 10.43 14.35
CA ARG A 176 -16.02 10.44 13.11
C ARG A 176 -16.07 11.83 12.47
N GLY A 177 -16.17 12.89 13.27
CA GLY A 177 -16.16 14.28 12.80
C GLY A 177 -14.84 14.65 12.13
N ASP A 178 -13.72 14.38 12.80
CA ASP A 178 -12.39 14.62 12.24
C ASP A 178 -12.19 13.87 10.92
N TYR A 179 -12.55 12.58 10.88
CA TYR A 179 -12.40 11.80 9.65
C TYR A 179 -13.27 12.32 8.51
N ALA A 180 -14.51 12.76 8.78
CA ALA A 180 -15.38 13.37 7.77
C ALA A 180 -14.76 14.64 7.18
N ARG A 181 -14.21 15.52 8.04
CA ARG A 181 -13.48 16.73 7.60
C ARG A 181 -12.24 16.37 6.78
N TRP A 182 -11.41 15.44 7.27
CA TRP A 182 -10.18 15.02 6.58
C TRP A 182 -10.47 14.37 5.22
N LEU A 183 -11.48 13.51 5.15
CA LEU A 183 -11.90 12.81 3.93
C LEU A 183 -12.29 13.80 2.83
N MET A 184 -13.13 14.78 3.16
CA MET A 184 -13.57 15.80 2.20
C MET A 184 -12.40 16.71 1.77
N ASN A 185 -11.60 17.19 2.73
CA ASN A 185 -10.47 18.07 2.44
C ASN A 185 -9.41 17.37 1.57
N ALA A 186 -9.01 16.14 1.90
CA ALA A 186 -8.05 15.37 1.12
C ALA A 186 -8.55 15.12 -0.31
N ASN A 187 -9.81 14.69 -0.47
CA ASN A 187 -10.41 14.52 -1.79
C ASN A 187 -10.37 15.82 -2.60
N ASN A 188 -10.83 16.92 -2.01
CA ASN A 188 -10.95 18.19 -2.72
C ASN A 188 -9.59 18.81 -3.05
N GLN A 189 -8.57 18.52 -2.24
CA GLN A 189 -7.18 18.90 -2.50
C GLN A 189 -6.59 18.12 -3.67
N ILE A 190 -6.73 16.78 -3.68
CA ILE A 190 -6.22 15.91 -4.76
C ILE A 190 -6.90 16.18 -6.10
N TYR A 191 -8.16 16.61 -6.07
CA TYR A 191 -8.96 16.93 -7.26
C TYR A 191 -9.26 18.43 -7.36
N ALA A 192 -8.33 19.29 -6.94
CA ALA A 192 -8.47 20.74 -7.01
C ALA A 192 -8.76 21.24 -8.45
N ASP A 193 -8.21 20.54 -9.45
CA ASP A 193 -8.33 20.77 -10.88
C ASP A 193 -9.52 20.04 -11.55
N ASP A 194 -10.26 19.19 -10.81
CA ASP A 194 -11.37 18.39 -11.34
C ASP A 194 -12.66 18.66 -10.53
N PRO A 195 -13.44 19.70 -10.88
CA PRO A 195 -14.65 20.09 -10.15
C PRO A 195 -15.73 19.01 -10.08
N GLY A 196 -15.70 18.02 -11.00
CA GLY A 196 -16.62 16.89 -11.01
C GLY A 196 -16.30 15.85 -9.93
N LYS A 197 -15.08 15.87 -9.41
CA LYS A 197 -14.61 14.97 -8.35
C LYS A 197 -14.58 15.61 -6.96
N GLN A 198 -14.78 16.92 -6.88
CA GLN A 198 -14.91 17.64 -5.61
C GLN A 198 -16.28 17.43 -4.95
N ILE A 199 -16.28 17.36 -3.63
CA ILE A 199 -17.49 17.32 -2.80
C ILE A 199 -17.77 18.74 -2.32
N ARG A 200 -19.03 19.16 -2.37
CA ARG A 200 -19.44 20.50 -1.97
C ARG A 200 -19.66 20.56 -0.46
N LEU A 201 -19.11 21.60 0.16
CA LEU A 201 -19.48 21.98 1.52
C LEU A 201 -20.96 22.35 1.57
N ALA A 202 -21.64 21.95 2.64
CA ALA A 202 -23.04 22.30 2.81
C ALA A 202 -23.21 23.80 3.12
N SER A 203 -24.31 24.37 2.61
CA SER A 203 -24.74 25.71 3.01
C SER A 203 -25.28 25.69 4.43
N THR A 204 -24.90 26.69 5.25
CA THR A 204 -25.46 26.91 6.59
C THR A 204 -26.95 27.30 6.57
N THR A 205 -27.52 27.57 5.39
CA THR A 205 -28.95 27.87 5.23
C THR A 205 -29.83 26.62 5.23
N ARG A 206 -29.28 25.43 4.98
CA ARG A 206 -30.03 24.16 4.95
C ARG A 206 -30.33 23.64 6.35
N ASP A 207 -31.37 22.85 6.50
CA ASP A 207 -31.67 22.18 7.76
C ASP A 207 -30.68 21.02 8.00
N PRO A 208 -30.20 20.82 9.24
CA PRO A 208 -29.31 19.71 9.57
C PRO A 208 -29.96 18.35 9.27
N VAL A 209 -29.21 17.46 8.61
CA VAL A 209 -29.60 16.06 8.38
C VAL A 209 -29.56 15.25 9.68
N PHE A 210 -28.60 15.56 10.56
CA PHE A 210 -28.42 14.88 11.84
C PHE A 210 -28.83 15.79 13.01
N GLN A 211 -29.50 15.21 14.01
CA GLN A 211 -29.99 15.94 15.18
C GLN A 211 -28.88 16.43 16.11
N ASP A 212 -27.73 15.76 16.08
CA ASP A 212 -26.57 16.00 16.95
C ASP A 212 -25.43 16.75 16.25
N VAL A 213 -25.65 17.26 15.03
CA VAL A 213 -24.69 18.12 14.31
C VAL A 213 -25.40 19.43 13.94
N PRO A 214 -25.56 20.37 14.90
CA PRO A 214 -26.18 21.66 14.62
C PRO A 214 -25.29 22.52 13.72
N LYS A 215 -25.86 23.58 13.13
CA LYS A 215 -25.12 24.52 12.26
C LYS A 215 -23.91 25.20 12.92
N SER A 216 -23.87 25.23 14.24
CA SER A 216 -22.78 25.79 15.05
C SER A 216 -21.62 24.81 15.26
N ASP A 217 -21.80 23.53 14.92
CA ASP A 217 -20.75 22.53 14.98
C ASP A 217 -19.64 22.89 13.98
N PRO A 218 -18.35 22.86 14.38
CA PRO A 218 -17.25 23.21 13.49
C PRO A 218 -17.17 22.32 12.25
N ASP A 219 -17.64 21.08 12.35
CA ASP A 219 -17.64 20.09 11.28
C ASP A 219 -18.98 20.00 10.53
N PHE A 220 -19.94 20.87 10.87
CA PHE A 220 -21.28 20.89 10.24
C PHE A 220 -21.20 20.84 8.72
N ALA A 221 -20.46 21.76 8.10
CA ALA A 221 -20.43 21.90 6.64
C ALA A 221 -19.85 20.66 5.92
N TYR A 222 -18.91 19.96 6.57
CA TYR A 222 -18.27 18.75 6.04
C TYR A 222 -19.19 17.55 6.18
N ILE A 223 -19.71 17.31 7.39
CA ILE A 223 -20.60 16.18 7.71
C ILE A 223 -21.89 16.29 6.89
N GLN A 224 -22.52 17.47 6.90
CA GLN A 224 -23.72 17.73 6.11
C GLN A 224 -23.46 17.55 4.61
N GLY A 225 -22.34 18.07 4.09
CA GLY A 225 -22.00 17.96 2.67
C GLY A 225 -21.79 16.51 2.22
N LEU A 226 -21.13 15.69 3.05
CA LEU A 226 -20.98 14.26 2.79
C LEU A 226 -22.31 13.50 2.82
N ALA A 227 -23.20 13.84 3.76
CA ALA A 227 -24.53 13.21 3.85
C ALA A 227 -25.41 13.58 2.66
N GLU A 228 -25.41 14.85 2.24
CA GLU A 228 -26.13 15.32 1.06
C GLU A 228 -25.58 14.72 -0.24
N ALA A 229 -24.29 14.40 -0.28
CA ALA A 229 -23.67 13.66 -1.37
C ALA A 229 -23.95 12.14 -1.32
N GLY A 230 -24.61 11.64 -0.26
CA GLY A 230 -24.91 10.22 -0.07
C GLY A 230 -23.68 9.36 0.25
N LEU A 231 -22.59 9.97 0.72
CA LEU A 231 -21.32 9.29 1.00
C LEU A 231 -21.23 8.75 2.42
N ILE A 232 -22.04 9.29 3.33
CA ILE A 232 -22.19 8.79 4.70
C ILE A 232 -23.66 8.41 4.96
N PRO A 233 -23.94 7.35 5.74
CA PRO A 233 -25.29 6.93 6.04
C PRO A 233 -26.11 8.03 6.71
N SER A 234 -27.35 8.22 6.25
CA SER A 234 -28.32 9.16 6.83
C SER A 234 -29.75 8.82 6.39
N ALA A 235 -30.72 9.55 6.93
CA ALA A 235 -32.09 9.48 6.42
C ALA A 235 -32.20 9.74 4.90
N LEU A 236 -31.27 10.51 4.30
CA LEU A 236 -31.25 10.79 2.86
C LEU A 236 -30.86 9.57 2.02
N THR A 237 -30.11 8.63 2.58
CA THR A 237 -29.71 7.38 1.91
C THR A 237 -30.69 6.23 2.18
N GLY A 238 -31.85 6.52 2.80
CA GLY A 238 -32.85 5.51 3.16
C GLY A 238 -32.66 4.91 4.55
N GLU A 239 -31.64 5.33 5.30
CA GLU A 239 -31.37 4.87 6.66
C GLU A 239 -32.14 5.73 7.67
N ALA A 240 -33.46 5.57 7.69
CA ALA A 240 -34.36 6.42 8.48
C ALA A 240 -34.07 6.41 10.00
N THR A 241 -33.38 5.38 10.50
CA THR A 241 -32.94 5.27 11.89
C THR A 241 -31.65 6.04 12.18
N GLU A 242 -30.87 6.37 11.15
CA GLU A 242 -29.61 7.11 11.26
C GLU A 242 -29.90 8.62 11.37
N THR A 243 -30.45 9.00 12.51
CA THR A 243 -30.84 10.38 12.85
C THR A 243 -29.75 11.16 13.57
N ARG A 244 -28.64 10.50 13.93
CA ARG A 244 -27.52 11.03 14.71
C ARG A 244 -26.19 10.61 14.08
N PHE A 245 -25.31 11.54 13.80
CA PHE A 245 -23.99 11.25 13.23
C PHE A 245 -22.98 10.83 14.30
N ARG A 246 -23.09 11.34 15.53
CA ARG A 246 -22.15 11.13 16.65
C ARG A 246 -20.72 11.57 16.29
N PRO A 247 -20.48 12.89 16.09
CA PRO A 247 -19.19 13.39 15.61
C PRO A 247 -18.02 13.00 16.53
N ASP A 248 -18.22 13.03 17.85
CA ASP A 248 -17.17 12.73 18.83
C ASP A 248 -16.90 11.22 19.04
N ALA A 249 -17.73 10.35 18.47
CA ALA A 249 -17.54 8.91 18.64
C ALA A 249 -16.33 8.43 17.81
N PRO A 250 -15.59 7.41 18.28
CA PRO A 250 -14.50 6.80 17.52
C PRO A 250 -14.92 6.31 16.13
N LEU A 251 -14.07 6.52 15.13
CA LEU A 251 -14.24 5.92 13.82
C LEU A 251 -13.93 4.42 13.87
N THR A 252 -14.78 3.60 13.27
CA THR A 252 -14.55 2.16 13.10
C THR A 252 -13.96 1.84 11.72
N ARG A 253 -13.28 0.70 11.59
CA ARG A 253 -12.70 0.25 10.31
C ARG A 253 -13.75 0.10 9.21
N GLU A 254 -14.95 -0.38 9.53
CA GLU A 254 -16.02 -0.49 8.54
C GLU A 254 -16.57 0.88 8.10
N ASN A 255 -16.60 1.88 8.99
CA ASN A 255 -16.96 3.24 8.60
C ASN A 255 -15.88 3.89 7.72
N LEU A 256 -14.59 3.72 8.05
CA LEU A 256 -13.49 4.22 7.22
C LEU A 256 -13.62 3.72 5.79
N ILE A 257 -13.72 2.40 5.61
CA ILE A 257 -13.82 1.79 4.27
C ILE A 257 -15.16 2.15 3.60
N GLY A 258 -16.24 2.13 4.36
CA GLY A 258 -17.58 2.46 3.91
C GLY A 258 -17.68 3.85 3.27
N TRP A 259 -17.04 4.85 3.88
CA TRP A 259 -17.09 6.25 3.44
C TRP A 259 -16.02 6.56 2.38
N LYS A 260 -14.86 5.90 2.44
CA LYS A 260 -13.74 6.14 1.52
C LYS A 260 -13.95 5.54 0.13
N VAL A 261 -14.34 4.28 0.04
CA VAL A 261 -14.39 3.53 -1.24
C VAL A 261 -15.34 4.15 -2.29
N PRO A 262 -16.50 4.75 -1.93
CA PRO A 262 -17.32 5.48 -2.90
C PRO A 262 -16.57 6.60 -3.63
N LEU A 263 -15.60 7.26 -2.96
CA LEU A 263 -14.78 8.30 -3.57
C LEU A 263 -13.66 7.76 -4.45
N ASP A 264 -13.22 6.52 -4.22
CA ASP A 264 -12.26 5.84 -5.08
C ASP A 264 -12.90 5.37 -6.39
N THR A 265 -14.11 4.80 -6.28
CA THR A 265 -14.78 4.13 -7.39
C THR A 265 -15.64 5.07 -8.23
N ARG A 266 -16.19 6.13 -7.59
CA ARG A 266 -17.08 7.15 -8.20
C ARG A 266 -18.18 6.55 -9.07
N SER A 267 -18.64 5.37 -8.69
CA SER A 267 -19.58 4.55 -9.44
C SER A 267 -20.56 3.89 -8.49
N ALA A 268 -21.73 3.51 -9.00
CA ALA A 268 -22.68 2.74 -8.22
C ALA A 268 -22.05 1.43 -7.74
N LEU A 269 -22.10 1.19 -6.44
CA LEU A 269 -21.56 -0.05 -5.86
C LEU A 269 -22.52 -1.21 -6.13
N PRO A 270 -22.01 -2.41 -6.49
CA PRO A 270 -22.84 -3.58 -6.66
C PRO A 270 -23.42 -4.02 -5.32
N LYS A 271 -24.57 -4.71 -5.34
CA LYS A 271 -25.04 -5.43 -4.15
C LYS A 271 -23.98 -6.45 -3.73
N ALA A 272 -23.80 -6.63 -2.43
CA ALA A 272 -22.85 -7.57 -1.87
C ALA A 272 -23.49 -8.41 -0.76
N THR A 273 -22.99 -9.63 -0.59
CA THR A 273 -23.37 -10.52 0.50
C THR A 273 -22.18 -10.82 1.40
N ILE A 274 -22.45 -11.36 2.59
CA ILE A 274 -21.41 -11.77 3.55
C ILE A 274 -20.49 -12.82 2.92
N GLU A 275 -21.05 -13.76 2.15
CA GLU A 275 -20.33 -14.83 1.46
C GLU A 275 -19.39 -14.25 0.40
N ALA A 276 -19.87 -13.32 -0.43
CA ALA A 276 -19.03 -12.70 -1.45
C ALA A 276 -17.80 -11.98 -0.85
N VAL A 277 -17.98 -11.26 0.26
CA VAL A 277 -16.88 -10.61 0.97
C VAL A 277 -15.94 -11.65 1.58
N LYS A 278 -16.49 -12.73 2.18
CA LYS A 278 -15.71 -13.80 2.80
C LYS A 278 -14.84 -14.52 1.78
N ASP A 279 -15.38 -14.87 0.63
CA ASP A 279 -14.66 -15.60 -0.41
C ASP A 279 -13.59 -14.72 -1.08
N THR A 280 -13.86 -13.42 -1.20
CA THR A 280 -12.94 -12.46 -1.83
C THR A 280 -11.77 -12.11 -0.91
N TRP A 281 -12.04 -11.75 0.35
CA TRP A 281 -11.02 -11.29 1.29
C TRP A 281 -10.46 -12.38 2.20
N GLY A 282 -11.17 -13.50 2.37
CA GLY A 282 -10.76 -14.56 3.29
C GLY A 282 -10.90 -14.22 4.78
N PHE A 283 -11.70 -13.19 5.11
CA PHE A 283 -11.94 -12.78 6.50
C PHE A 283 -12.74 -13.83 7.28
N GLN A 284 -12.37 -14.03 8.54
CA GLN A 284 -13.04 -14.99 9.43
C GLN A 284 -14.26 -14.40 10.15
N ASP A 285 -14.38 -13.08 10.17
CA ASP A 285 -15.35 -12.31 10.94
C ASP A 285 -16.31 -11.48 10.07
N THR A 286 -16.54 -11.88 8.82
CA THR A 286 -17.44 -11.17 7.89
C THR A 286 -18.87 -11.04 8.39
N SER A 287 -19.34 -11.96 9.24
CA SER A 287 -20.67 -11.89 9.85
C SER A 287 -20.85 -10.71 10.82
N LYS A 288 -19.75 -10.06 11.22
CA LYS A 288 -19.79 -8.86 12.08
C LYS A 288 -19.85 -7.55 11.27
N ILE A 289 -19.69 -7.61 9.95
CA ILE A 289 -19.72 -6.42 9.10
C ILE A 289 -21.16 -5.93 8.99
N ASN A 290 -21.38 -4.63 9.18
CA ASN A 290 -22.67 -4.02 8.88
C ASN A 290 -23.00 -4.19 7.39
N SER A 291 -24.17 -4.72 7.08
CA SER A 291 -24.59 -5.06 5.72
C SER A 291 -24.51 -3.87 4.75
N GLN A 292 -24.66 -2.64 5.23
CA GLN A 292 -24.56 -1.44 4.39
C GLN A 292 -23.14 -1.22 3.84
N PHE A 293 -22.09 -1.72 4.50
CA PHE A 293 -20.70 -1.54 4.10
C PHE A 293 -20.12 -2.74 3.33
N LEU A 294 -20.87 -3.85 3.21
CA LEU A 294 -20.44 -5.00 2.39
C LEU A 294 -20.09 -4.61 0.95
N PRO A 295 -20.85 -3.74 0.24
CA PRO A 295 -20.50 -3.30 -1.10
C PRO A 295 -19.13 -2.61 -1.17
N SER A 296 -18.87 -1.66 -0.26
CA SER A 296 -17.61 -0.92 -0.20
C SER A 296 -16.44 -1.86 0.06
N ILE A 297 -16.58 -2.75 1.06
CA ILE A 297 -15.53 -3.72 1.41
C ILE A 297 -15.27 -4.69 0.25
N LEU A 298 -16.32 -5.19 -0.43
CA LEU A 298 -16.16 -6.08 -1.57
C LEU A 298 -15.41 -5.41 -2.73
N VAL A 299 -15.77 -4.16 -3.06
CA VAL A 299 -15.17 -3.44 -4.19
C VAL A 299 -13.75 -2.97 -3.89
N ASP A 300 -13.42 -2.66 -2.64
CA ASP A 300 -12.05 -2.27 -2.25
C ASP A 300 -11.00 -3.29 -2.72
N PHE A 301 -11.33 -4.60 -2.65
CA PHE A 301 -10.43 -5.67 -3.11
C PHE A 301 -10.02 -5.54 -4.58
N ARG A 302 -10.92 -5.03 -5.43
CA ARG A 302 -10.70 -4.88 -6.87
C ARG A 302 -9.62 -3.84 -7.17
N ASN A 303 -9.31 -2.97 -6.20
CA ASN A 303 -8.23 -2.01 -6.33
C ASN A 303 -6.83 -2.65 -6.12
N GLY A 304 -6.77 -3.97 -5.93
CA GLY A 304 -5.52 -4.72 -5.88
C GLY A 304 -4.61 -4.22 -4.74
N ASN A 305 -3.37 -3.87 -5.06
CA ASN A 305 -2.43 -3.34 -4.07
C ASN A 305 -2.81 -1.93 -3.58
N ASN A 306 -3.66 -1.20 -4.32
CA ASN A 306 -4.19 0.10 -3.92
C ASN A 306 -5.47 -0.01 -3.06
N ALA A 307 -5.92 -1.23 -2.73
CA ALA A 307 -7.02 -1.43 -1.80
C ALA A 307 -6.72 -0.75 -0.45
N ASN A 308 -7.68 0.02 0.07
CA ASN A 308 -7.55 0.75 1.32
C ASN A 308 -7.27 -0.24 2.48
N ILE A 309 -7.94 -1.38 2.51
CA ILE A 309 -7.72 -2.39 3.56
C ILE A 309 -6.26 -2.88 3.58
N ARG A 310 -5.65 -3.11 2.41
CA ARG A 310 -4.25 -3.58 2.33
C ARG A 310 -3.27 -2.49 2.71
N ARG A 311 -3.48 -1.28 2.20
CA ARG A 311 -2.62 -0.12 2.47
C ARG A 311 -2.64 0.29 3.93
N VAL A 312 -3.81 0.28 4.56
CA VAL A 312 -4.01 0.80 5.91
C VAL A 312 -3.75 -0.27 6.96
N PHE A 313 -4.19 -1.51 6.72
CA PHE A 313 -4.21 -2.55 7.74
C PHE A 313 -3.30 -3.74 7.46
N GLY A 314 -2.60 -3.73 6.32
CA GLY A 314 -1.74 -4.83 5.91
C GLY A 314 -2.49 -6.14 5.64
N TYR A 315 -1.74 -7.25 5.65
CA TYR A 315 -2.32 -8.58 5.56
C TYR A 315 -3.11 -8.90 6.84
N THR A 316 -4.41 -9.13 6.69
CA THR A 316 -5.25 -9.58 7.79
C THR A 316 -6.26 -10.63 7.34
N ARG A 317 -6.55 -11.58 8.23
CA ARG A 317 -7.65 -12.54 8.10
C ARG A 317 -8.81 -12.25 9.06
N LEU A 318 -8.68 -11.20 9.87
CA LEU A 318 -9.72 -10.66 10.74
C LEU A 318 -9.89 -9.19 10.40
N PHE A 319 -10.99 -8.83 9.75
CA PHE A 319 -11.22 -7.44 9.37
C PHE A 319 -11.45 -6.56 10.60
N GLN A 320 -12.05 -7.12 11.66
CA GLN A 320 -12.41 -6.45 12.90
C GLN A 320 -13.25 -5.18 12.63
N PRO A 321 -14.44 -5.31 12.02
CA PRO A 321 -15.19 -4.16 11.49
C PRO A 321 -15.43 -3.04 12.52
N GLN A 322 -15.63 -3.39 13.80
CA GLN A 322 -15.86 -2.44 14.89
C GLN A 322 -14.58 -1.96 15.61
N LYS A 323 -13.38 -2.44 15.24
CA LYS A 323 -12.14 -1.93 15.84
C LYS A 323 -11.99 -0.46 15.45
N THR A 324 -11.58 0.35 16.43
CA THR A 324 -11.35 1.78 16.27
C THR A 324 -10.12 2.05 15.42
N VAL A 325 -10.13 3.17 14.72
CA VAL A 325 -9.09 3.58 13.77
C VAL A 325 -8.19 4.65 14.39
N THR A 326 -6.87 4.55 14.17
CA THR A 326 -5.93 5.59 14.59
C THR A 326 -5.82 6.75 13.58
N GLN A 327 -5.29 7.90 14.00
CA GLN A 327 -5.02 9.02 13.09
C GLN A 327 -4.09 8.62 11.94
N LEU A 328 -3.07 7.80 12.20
CA LEU A 328 -2.16 7.32 11.15
C LEU A 328 -2.88 6.41 10.13
N GLU A 329 -3.73 5.49 10.60
CA GLU A 329 -4.51 4.63 9.73
C GLU A 329 -5.46 5.45 8.84
N ALA A 330 -6.16 6.42 9.43
CA ALA A 330 -7.03 7.32 8.71
C ALA A 330 -6.27 8.17 7.67
N ALA A 331 -5.15 8.79 8.06
CA ALA A 331 -4.33 9.58 7.15
C ALA A 331 -3.80 8.71 5.99
N THR A 332 -3.33 7.50 6.28
CA THR A 332 -2.84 6.55 5.28
C THR A 332 -3.92 6.19 4.25
N ALA A 333 -5.18 6.07 4.67
CA ALA A 333 -6.30 5.83 3.75
C ALA A 333 -6.48 7.00 2.75
N LEU A 334 -6.19 8.23 3.18
CA LEU A 334 -6.44 9.46 2.43
C LEU A 334 -5.29 9.90 1.52
N THR A 335 -4.13 9.23 1.54
CA THR A 335 -3.00 9.62 0.68
C THR A 335 -3.19 9.26 -0.79
N TYR A 336 -4.23 8.49 -1.12
CA TYR A 336 -4.56 8.09 -2.50
C TYR A 336 -6.07 7.99 -2.69
N PHE A 337 -6.56 8.50 -3.82
CA PHE A 337 -7.95 8.34 -4.24
C PHE A 337 -8.02 7.81 -5.66
N GLY A 338 -8.89 6.83 -5.87
CA GLY A 338 -9.20 6.29 -7.20
C GLY A 338 -8.95 4.79 -7.32
N ILE A 339 -9.19 4.28 -8.53
CA ILE A 339 -8.94 2.89 -8.90
C ILE A 339 -7.56 2.72 -9.59
N GLN A 340 -7.09 1.48 -9.67
CA GLN A 340 -5.82 1.14 -10.29
C GLN A 340 -5.68 1.75 -11.70
N GLY A 341 -4.59 2.51 -11.91
CA GLY A 341 -4.28 3.16 -13.17
C GLY A 341 -4.91 4.55 -13.40
N GLU A 342 -5.89 4.94 -12.57
CA GLU A 342 -6.61 6.22 -12.72
C GLU A 342 -6.63 7.07 -11.44
N GLY A 343 -6.21 6.50 -10.31
CA GLY A 343 -6.16 7.23 -9.04
C GLY A 343 -4.97 8.18 -8.92
N ARG A 344 -5.11 9.14 -8.02
CA ARG A 344 -4.15 10.21 -7.74
C ARG A 344 -3.71 10.15 -6.29
N SER A 345 -2.43 10.39 -6.07
CA SER A 345 -1.84 10.52 -4.73
C SER A 345 -1.90 11.97 -4.26
N ILE A 346 -1.82 12.17 -2.94
CA ILE A 346 -1.73 13.51 -2.33
C ILE A 346 -0.41 14.23 -2.68
N ASN A 347 0.65 13.47 -2.93
CA ASN A 347 1.92 14.02 -3.39
C ASN A 347 1.80 14.34 -4.88
N ASN A 348 1.99 15.60 -5.25
CA ASN A 348 2.11 16.00 -6.64
C ASN A 348 3.38 15.38 -7.24
N GLU A 349 3.22 14.46 -8.20
CA GLU A 349 4.20 14.28 -9.28
C GLU A 349 3.77 15.08 -10.51
#